data_AF-A0A316PJZ9-F1
#
_entry.id   AF-A0A316PJZ9-F1
#
_cell.length_a   1.000
_cell.length_b   1.000
_cell.length_c   1.000
_cell.angle_alpha   90.00
_cell.angle_beta   90.00
_cell.angle_gamma   90.00
#
_symmetry.space_group_name_H-M   'P 1'
#
loop_
_entity.id
_entity.type
_entity.pdbx_description
1 polymer ?
#
loop_
_entity_poly.entity_id
_entity_poly.type
_entity_poly.pdbx_seq_one_letter_code
_entity_poly.pdbx_strand_id
1 'polypeptide(L)'
;MIKGKTKTGFAFELEEAVLDNMELVDALAGMQGDDPLALSAVVRMVLGPERKALYEHLRTEDGRVPVNAISQEIMDIFEALGRPGKN
;
A
#
# COMPACT_ATOMS: atom_id res chain seq x y z
N MET A 1 0.04 -13.13 -9.87
CA MET A 1 1.12 -12.45 -9.11
C MET A 1 1.49 -11.17 -9.84
N ILE A 2 1.14 -10.02 -9.26
CA ILE A 2 1.40 -8.69 -9.82
C ILE A 2 2.67 -8.14 -9.17
N LYS A 3 3.61 -7.68 -10.00
CA LYS A 3 4.83 -7.03 -9.53
C LYS A 3 4.84 -5.59 -10.00
N GLY A 4 5.32 -4.70 -9.13
CA GLY A 4 5.38 -3.28 -9.46
C GLY A 4 6.44 -2.55 -8.65
N LYS A 5 6.55 -1.26 -8.93
CA LYS A 5 7.47 -0.35 -8.24
C LYS A 5 6.78 0.98 -8.02
N THR A 6 6.88 1.54 -6.82
CA THR A 6 6.35 2.86 -6.48
C THR A 6 7.23 3.97 -7.04
N LYS A 7 6.77 5.23 -6.99
CA LYS A 7 7.56 6.36 -7.50
C LYS A 7 8.82 6.62 -6.67
N THR A 8 8.82 6.28 -5.38
CA THR A 8 10.01 6.35 -4.53
C THR A 8 10.96 5.17 -4.74
N GLY A 9 10.52 4.14 -5.46
CA GLY A 9 11.32 3.03 -5.88
C GLY A 9 11.23 1.78 -5.00
N PHE A 10 10.22 1.70 -4.13
CA PHE A 10 9.89 0.47 -3.42
C PHE A 10 9.34 -0.57 -4.41
N ALA A 11 9.96 -1.75 -4.46
CA ALA A 11 9.45 -2.86 -5.27
C ALA A 11 8.47 -3.70 -4.43
N PHE A 12 7.35 -4.09 -5.03
CA PHE A 12 6.32 -4.87 -4.37
C PHE A 12 5.88 -6.05 -5.24
N GLU A 13 5.46 -7.12 -4.57
CA GLU A 13 4.87 -8.30 -5.20
C GLU A 13 3.56 -8.65 -4.48
N LEU A 14 2.48 -8.77 -5.25
CA LEU A 14 1.13 -8.92 -4.73
C LEU A 14 0.41 -10.08 -5.41
N GLU A 15 -0.36 -10.83 -4.63
CA GLU A 15 -1.26 -11.84 -5.19
C GLU A 15 -2.51 -11.16 -5.76
N GLU A 16 -3.02 -11.61 -6.91
CA GLU A 16 -4.23 -11.04 -7.52
C GLU A 16 -5.45 -11.19 -6.60
N ALA A 17 -5.48 -12.26 -5.80
CA ALA A 17 -6.51 -12.49 -4.79
C ALA A 17 -6.57 -11.41 -3.69
N VAL A 18 -5.49 -10.65 -3.48
CA VAL A 18 -5.49 -9.51 -2.54
C VAL A 18 -6.41 -8.39 -3.04
N LEU A 19 -6.48 -8.20 -4.36
CA LEU A 19 -7.34 -7.19 -4.98
C LEU A 19 -8.79 -7.65 -5.12
N ASP A 20 -9.00 -8.95 -5.26
CA ASP A 20 -10.33 -9.57 -5.22
C ASP A 20 -10.76 -9.89 -3.77
N ASN A 21 -10.73 -8.86 -2.91
CA ASN A 21 -11.10 -8.99 -1.50
C ASN A 21 -12.04 -7.85 -1.05
N MET A 22 -13.28 -8.19 -0.71
CA MET A 22 -14.28 -7.22 -0.24
C MET A 22 -13.87 -6.53 1.07
N GLU A 23 -13.13 -7.23 1.95
CA GLU A 23 -12.62 -6.62 3.18
C GLU A 23 -11.57 -5.52 2.88
N LEU A 24 -10.85 -5.62 1.76
CA LEU A 24 -9.92 -4.56 1.34
C LEU A 24 -10.70 -3.31 0.89
N VAL A 25 -11.83 -3.50 0.21
CA VAL A 25 -12.73 -2.41 -0.20
C VAL A 25 -13.32 -1.71 1.03
N ASP A 26 -13.75 -2.47 2.04
CA ASP A 26 -14.25 -1.91 3.30
C ASP A 26 -13.16 -1.10 4.03
N ALA A 27 -11.93 -1.61 4.07
CA ALA A 27 -10.79 -0.90 4.65
C ALA A 27 -10.46 0.41 3.90
N LEU A 28 -10.55 0.39 2.56
CA LEU A 28 -10.38 1.60 1.73
C LEU A 28 -11.50 2.62 1.95
N ALA A 29 -12.75 2.16 2.12
CA ALA A 29 -13.86 3.03 2.46
C ALA A 29 -13.64 3.74 3.81
N GLY A 30 -13.06 3.03 4.79
CA GLY A 30 -12.68 3.60 6.09
C GLY A 30 -11.62 4.71 5.99
N MET A 31 -10.72 4.66 5.00
CA MET A 31 -9.70 5.71 4.79
C MET A 31 -10.30 7.07 4.40
N GLN A 32 -11.51 7.10 3.82
CA GLN A 32 -12.20 8.36 3.51
C GLN A 32 -12.72 9.08 4.76
N GLY A 33 -12.83 8.38 5.89
CA GLY A 33 -13.33 8.91 7.16
C GLY A 33 -12.27 9.53 8.08
N ASP A 34 -11.07 9.84 7.57
CA ASP A 34 -9.92 10.35 8.34
C ASP A 34 -9.37 9.36 9.39
N ASP A 35 -9.67 8.06 9.26
CA ASP A 35 -9.20 7.02 10.20
C ASP A 35 -7.78 6.51 9.83
N PRO A 36 -6.73 6.84 10.61
CA PRO A 36 -5.37 6.36 10.34
C PRO A 36 -5.23 4.84 10.52
N LEU A 37 -6.13 4.21 11.29
CA LEU A 37 -6.13 2.76 11.48
C LEU A 37 -6.58 2.02 10.21
N ALA A 38 -7.45 2.63 9.41
CA ALA A 38 -7.87 2.10 8.12
C ALA A 38 -6.68 1.99 7.16
N LEU A 39 -5.79 3.00 7.11
CA LEU A 39 -4.56 2.94 6.31
C LEU A 39 -3.65 1.80 6.79
N SER A 40 -3.47 1.63 8.10
CA SER A 40 -2.67 0.53 8.66
C SER A 40 -3.25 -0.85 8.30
N ALA A 41 -4.58 -0.98 8.27
CA ALA A 41 -5.27 -2.19 7.83
C ALA A 41 -5.03 -2.46 6.34
N VAL A 42 -5.20 -1.46 5.47
CA VAL A 42 -4.93 -1.57 4.03
C VAL A 42 -3.48 -1.98 3.77
N VAL A 43 -2.50 -1.33 4.41
CA VAL A 43 -1.08 -1.70 4.28
C VAL A 43 -0.84 -3.17 4.66
N ARG A 44 -1.48 -3.64 5.74
CA ARG A 44 -1.38 -5.04 6.18
C ARG A 44 -2.03 -6.00 5.19
N MET A 45 -3.17 -5.65 4.61
CA MET A 45 -3.88 -6.52 3.68
C MET A 45 -3.18 -6.60 2.33
N VAL A 46 -2.64 -5.47 1.86
CA VAL A 46 -1.90 -5.38 0.60
C VAL A 46 -0.54 -6.07 0.73
N LEU A 47 0.32 -5.59 1.63
CA LEU A 47 1.71 -6.03 1.69
C LEU A 47 1.97 -7.15 2.70
N GLY A 48 1.00 -7.50 3.56
CA GLY A 48 1.16 -8.58 4.54
C GLY A 48 2.45 -8.43 5.37
N PRO A 49 3.37 -9.42 5.32
CA PRO A 49 4.66 -9.35 5.99
C PRO A 49 5.64 -8.34 5.37
N GLU A 50 5.54 -8.08 4.06
CA GLU A 50 6.44 -7.18 3.31
C GLU A 50 6.27 -5.71 3.70
N ARG A 51 5.20 -5.35 4.42
CA ARG A 51 5.02 -4.00 4.98
C ARG A 51 6.21 -3.51 5.80
N LYS A 52 6.97 -4.41 6.43
CA LYS A 52 8.19 -4.03 7.18
C LYS A 52 9.26 -3.48 6.23
N ALA A 53 9.40 -4.06 5.04
CA ALA A 53 10.33 -3.55 4.04
C ALA A 53 9.91 -2.16 3.58
N LEU A 54 8.60 -1.91 3.41
CA LEU A 54 8.08 -0.58 3.13
C LEU A 54 8.39 0.42 4.25
N TYR A 55 8.23 0.00 5.52
CA TYR A 55 8.52 0.86 6.67
C TYR A 55 10.01 1.21 6.76
N GLU A 56 10.90 0.25 6.49
CA GLU A 56 12.35 0.51 6.44
C GLU A 56 12.72 1.43 5.27
N HIS A 57 12.10 1.25 4.10
CA HIS A 57 12.30 2.11 2.93
C HIS A 57 11.89 3.58 3.19
N LEU A 58 10.87 3.80 4.01
CA LEU A 58 10.35 5.13 4.34
C LEU A 58 10.85 5.69 5.68
N ARG A 59 11.69 4.94 6.41
CA ARG A 59 12.18 5.35 7.73
C ARG A 59 13.10 6.57 7.59
N THR A 60 12.81 7.62 8.34
CA THR A 60 13.63 8.84 8.38
C THR A 60 14.86 8.65 9.27
N GLU A 61 15.81 9.58 9.20
CA GLU A 61 17.01 9.58 10.05
C GLU A 61 16.67 9.61 11.56
N ASP A 62 15.58 10.27 11.94
CA ASP A 62 15.00 10.24 13.30
C ASP A 62 14.37 8.89 13.70
N GLY A 63 14.41 7.88 12.82
CA GLY A 63 13.89 6.54 13.06
C GLY A 63 12.37 6.44 12.98
N ARG A 64 11.67 7.46 12.49
CA ARG A 64 10.19 7.47 12.36
C ARG A 64 9.78 7.10 10.95
N VAL A 65 8.56 6.56 10.80
CA VAL A 65 7.95 6.29 9.50
C VAL A 65 6.78 7.25 9.31
N PRO A 66 6.86 8.24 8.40
CA PRO A 66 5.80 9.22 8.23
C PRO A 66 4.52 8.59 7.64
N VAL A 67 3.37 8.82 8.28
CA VAL A 67 2.07 8.34 7.81
C VAL A 67 1.76 8.84 6.39
N ASN A 68 2.11 10.09 6.09
CA ASN A 68 1.92 10.66 4.76
C ASN A 68 2.73 9.94 3.69
N ALA A 69 3.97 9.50 4.01
CA ALA A 69 4.80 8.76 3.07
C ALA A 69 4.19 7.38 2.77
N ILE A 70 3.69 6.69 3.80
CA ILE A 70 2.98 5.41 3.63
C ILE A 70 1.72 5.59 2.78
N SER A 71 0.94 6.65 3.04
CA SER A 71 -0.27 6.95 2.27
C SER A 71 0.05 7.16 0.78
N GLN A 72 1.12 7.90 0.46
CA GLN A 72 1.59 8.09 -0.92
C GLN A 72 2.07 6.78 -1.57
N GLU A 73 2.82 5.95 -0.84
CA GLU A 73 3.28 4.66 -1.37
C GLU A 73 2.12 3.70 -1.66
N ILE A 74 1.11 3.66 -0.79
CA ILE A 74 -0.09 2.86 -1.01
C ILE A 74 -0.87 3.36 -2.21
N MET A 75 -1.03 4.68 -2.36
CA MET A 75 -1.65 5.27 -3.55
C MET A 75 -0.86 4.91 -4.82
N ASP A 76 0.47 4.99 -4.80
CA ASP A 76 1.32 4.60 -5.92
C ASP A 76 1.20 3.11 -6.27
N ILE A 77 1.11 2.24 -5.27
CA ILE A 77 0.85 0.81 -5.47
C ILE A 77 -0.49 0.65 -6.19
N PHE A 78 -1.58 1.25 -5.71
CA PHE A 78 -2.88 1.18 -6.37
C PHE A 78 -2.88 1.80 -7.77
N GLU A 79 -2.16 2.90 -8.01
CA GLU A 79 -2.00 3.47 -9.36
C GLU A 79 -1.26 2.51 -10.30
N ALA A 80 -0.21 1.84 -9.82
CA ALA A 80 0.51 0.84 -10.58
C ALA A 80 -0.37 -0.40 -10.86
N LEU A 81 -1.26 -0.75 -9.93
CA LEU A 81 -2.25 -1.84 -10.05
C LEU A 81 -3.53 -1.44 -10.80
N GLY A 82 -3.81 -0.16 -11.00
CA GLY A 82 -4.93 0.38 -11.79
C GLY A 82 -4.56 0.63 -13.26
N ARG A 83 -3.29 0.45 -13.62
CA ARG A 83 -2.80 0.42 -15.00
C ARG A 83 -2.85 -0.94 -15.75
N PRO A 84 -3.41 -2.06 -15.26
CA PRO A 84 -3.63 -3.26 -16.06
C PRO A 84 -4.93 -3.06 -16.85
N GLY A 85 -4.86 -2.29 -17.93
CA GLY A 85 -6.04 -1.98 -18.74
C GLY A 85 -5.83 -1.11 -19.97
N LYS A 86 -4.59 -0.84 -20.38
CA LYS A 86 -4.28 -0.31 -21.72
C LYS A 86 -3.29 -1.24 -22.40
N ASN A 87 -3.78 -2.36 -22.92
CA ASN A 87 -3.23 -3.07 -24.07
C ASN A 87 -4.36 -3.87 -24.71
#